data_AF-A0A662P849-F1
#
_entry.id   AF-A0A662P849-F1
#
_cell.length_a   1.000
_cell.length_b   1.000
_cell.length_c   1.000
_cell.angle_alpha   90.00
_cell.angle_beta   90.00
_cell.angle_gamma   90.00
#
_symmetry.space_group_name_H-M   'P 1'
#
loop_
_entity.id
_entity.type
_entity.pdbx_description
1 polymer ?
#
loop_
_entity_poly.entity_id
_entity_poly.type
_entity_poly.pdbx_seq_one_letter_code
_entity_poly.pdbx_strand_id
1 'polypeptide(L)'
;HRLLLMGRGHMAVVLTLAGSILSLILSLMILPMFMLVLPILSQIIEKNTSIVLSGILLFLIASERSYYRRIYAMFIVLLSGILGIYVLDLGFLDQDTALFPSFVGLFTAPTIIHSVLTSGKVPRQIIRVRTRRKELMRGSLAGTVAGIISGVIPGVSPSIAAGLIRKSRNEREYLVTIGGINTAEAMYAMVMLYLLGATRSGPAAALKSIFRDFSGDLFVVLIGTALVSGGLATILAMFLSRKFSSFVEKINYRLVAISVLFGLSSAIFLISGVRGILVEITALGIGILPIYFGCRRGSCMGFLLVPIAMRSLGLNELILPVFN
;
A
#
# COMPACT_ATOMS: atom_id res chain seq x y z
N HIS A 1 13.96 5.84 -3.16
CA HIS A 1 14.88 6.97 -3.36
C HIS A 1 16.33 6.76 -3.04
N ARG A 2 16.70 6.21 -1.87
CA ARG A 2 18.13 6.08 -1.51
C ARG A 2 19.00 5.43 -2.59
N LEU A 3 18.57 4.31 -3.18
CA LEU A 3 19.32 3.65 -4.27
C LEU A 3 19.36 4.45 -5.57
N LEU A 4 18.32 5.22 -5.92
CA LEU A 4 18.33 6.10 -7.10
C LEU A 4 19.40 7.18 -6.95
N LEU A 5 19.46 7.81 -5.77
CA LEU A 5 20.46 8.82 -5.43
C LEU A 5 21.88 8.23 -5.30
N MET A 6 22.03 6.91 -5.17
CA MET A 6 23.31 6.20 -5.23
C MET A 6 23.68 5.73 -6.65
N GLY A 7 22.93 6.11 -7.68
CA GLY A 7 23.16 5.64 -9.05
C GLY A 7 22.75 4.18 -9.28
N ARG A 8 21.88 3.62 -8.44
CA ARG A 8 21.46 2.20 -8.47
C ARG A 8 19.95 2.03 -8.66
N GLY A 9 19.30 2.98 -9.32
CA GLY A 9 17.86 2.95 -9.62
C GLY A 9 17.44 1.71 -10.41
N HIS A 10 18.19 1.33 -11.45
CA HIS A 10 17.92 0.11 -12.22
C HIS A 10 17.87 -1.14 -11.33
N MET A 11 18.89 -1.28 -10.47
CA MET A 11 18.98 -2.39 -9.53
C MET A 11 17.81 -2.41 -8.55
N ALA A 12 17.33 -1.26 -8.08
CA ALA A 12 16.16 -1.19 -7.21
C ALA A 12 14.93 -1.77 -7.91
N VAL A 13 14.68 -1.37 -9.15
CA VAL A 13 13.56 -1.89 -9.96
C VAL A 13 13.70 -3.40 -10.18
N VAL A 14 14.88 -3.88 -10.58
CA VAL A 14 15.10 -5.31 -10.85
C VAL A 14 14.91 -6.16 -9.58
N LEU A 15 15.31 -5.68 -8.40
CA LEU A 15 15.09 -6.41 -7.15
C LEU A 15 13.61 -6.50 -6.78
N THR A 16 12.87 -5.40 -6.96
CA THR A 16 11.42 -5.40 -6.75
C THR A 16 10.73 -6.36 -7.71
N LEU A 17 11.08 -6.33 -9.01
CA LEU A 17 10.53 -7.25 -10.02
C LEU A 17 10.88 -8.72 -9.74
N ALA A 18 12.10 -9.00 -9.28
CA ALA A 18 12.50 -10.36 -8.90
C ALA A 18 11.67 -10.88 -7.71
N GLY A 19 11.39 -10.02 -6.73
CA GLY A 19 10.48 -10.33 -5.63
C GLY A 19 9.05 -10.57 -6.12
N SER A 20 8.54 -9.72 -7.02
CA SER A 20 7.22 -9.85 -7.62
C SER A 20 7.03 -11.20 -8.32
N ILE A 21 7.92 -11.58 -9.25
CA ILE A 21 7.82 -12.86 -9.96
C ILE A 21 7.92 -14.04 -9.00
N LEU A 22 8.91 -14.04 -8.12
CA LEU A 22 9.12 -15.19 -7.24
C LEU A 22 7.96 -15.34 -6.26
N SER A 23 7.42 -14.25 -5.73
CA SER A 23 6.21 -14.28 -4.91
C SER A 23 4.96 -14.67 -5.70
N LEU A 24 4.84 -14.32 -6.99
CA LEU A 24 3.72 -14.77 -7.81
C LEU A 24 3.72 -16.30 -7.96
N ILE A 25 4.89 -16.89 -8.23
CA ILE A 25 5.07 -18.34 -8.31
C ILE A 25 4.77 -18.99 -6.95
N LEU A 26 5.35 -18.47 -5.86
CA LEU A 26 5.12 -18.99 -4.51
C LEU A 26 3.64 -18.89 -4.11
N SER A 27 2.98 -17.78 -4.47
CA SER A 27 1.56 -17.58 -4.20
C SER A 27 0.72 -18.61 -4.95
N LEU A 28 1.04 -18.89 -6.22
CA LEU A 28 0.35 -19.93 -7.00
C LEU A 28 0.53 -21.32 -6.39
N MET A 29 1.73 -21.64 -5.88
CA MET A 29 1.97 -22.92 -5.21
C MET A 29 1.16 -23.07 -3.91
N ILE A 30 1.01 -21.97 -3.16
CA ILE A 30 0.26 -21.95 -1.90
C ILE A 30 -1.26 -21.83 -2.13
N LEU A 31 -1.67 -21.36 -3.31
CA LEU A 31 -3.07 -21.03 -3.64
C LEU A 31 -4.08 -22.14 -3.32
N PRO A 32 -3.88 -23.42 -3.72
CA PRO A 32 -4.87 -24.47 -3.43
C PRO A 32 -5.12 -24.65 -1.93
N MET A 33 -4.04 -24.66 -1.14
CA MET A 33 -4.13 -24.76 0.32
C MET A 33 -4.79 -23.51 0.90
N PHE A 34 -4.43 -22.34 0.39
CA PHE A 34 -4.98 -21.08 0.87
C PHE A 34 -6.49 -20.97 0.61
N MET A 35 -6.99 -21.43 -0.55
CA MET A 35 -8.43 -21.42 -0.84
C MET A 35 -9.25 -22.26 0.16
N LEU A 36 -8.68 -23.34 0.70
CA LEU A 36 -9.34 -24.16 1.73
C LEU A 36 -9.35 -23.46 3.10
N VAL A 37 -8.27 -22.75 3.44
CA VAL A 37 -8.13 -22.09 4.75
C VAL A 37 -8.82 -20.73 4.79
N LEU A 38 -8.95 -20.05 3.65
CA LEU A 38 -9.42 -18.67 3.58
C LEU A 38 -10.81 -18.44 4.21
N PRO A 39 -11.84 -19.27 3.94
CA PRO A 39 -13.16 -19.07 4.54
C PRO A 39 -13.15 -19.19 6.07
N ILE A 40 -12.32 -20.10 6.60
CA ILE A 40 -12.15 -20.26 8.06
C ILE A 40 -11.44 -19.04 8.63
N LEU A 41 -10.37 -18.60 7.96
CA LEU A 41 -9.60 -17.44 8.38
C LEU A 41 -10.44 -16.15 8.34
N SER A 42 -11.25 -15.96 7.30
CA SER A 42 -12.11 -14.78 7.17
C SER A 42 -13.17 -14.74 8.25
N GLN A 43 -13.82 -15.86 8.58
CA GLN A 43 -14.77 -15.93 9.69
C GLN A 43 -14.12 -15.57 11.03
N ILE A 44 -12.91 -16.07 11.29
CA ILE A 44 -12.17 -15.75 12.51
C ILE A 44 -11.82 -14.25 12.54
N ILE A 45 -11.34 -13.69 11.43
CA ILE A 45 -10.99 -12.26 11.34
C ILE A 45 -12.23 -11.39 11.52
N GLU A 46 -13.32 -11.70 10.83
CA GLU A 46 -14.57 -10.93 10.90
C GLU A 46 -15.13 -10.92 12.32
N LYS A 47 -15.21 -12.08 12.97
CA LYS A 47 -15.66 -12.21 14.37
C LYS A 47 -14.79 -11.43 15.35
N ASN A 48 -13.50 -11.28 15.06
CA ASN A 48 -12.53 -10.62 15.94
C ASN A 48 -12.00 -9.29 15.39
N THR A 49 -12.73 -8.65 14.46
CA THR A 49 -12.26 -7.46 13.72
C THR A 49 -11.77 -6.38 14.69
N SER A 50 -12.53 -6.11 15.75
CA SER A 50 -12.20 -5.11 16.77
C SER A 50 -10.86 -5.38 17.43
N ILE A 51 -10.60 -6.64 17.79
CA ILE A 51 -9.36 -7.07 18.46
C ILE A 51 -8.19 -6.99 17.49
N VAL A 52 -8.37 -7.45 16.25
CA VAL A 52 -7.33 -7.44 15.20
C VAL A 52 -6.91 -6.00 14.89
N LEU A 53 -7.87 -5.10 14.64
CA LEU A 53 -7.59 -3.71 14.30
C LEU A 53 -6.98 -2.94 15.48
N SER A 54 -7.48 -3.17 16.71
CA SER A 54 -6.88 -2.59 17.92
C SER A 54 -5.44 -3.08 18.10
N GLY A 55 -5.18 -4.36 17.85
CA GLY A 55 -3.83 -4.94 17.86
C GLY A 55 -2.90 -4.30 16.82
N ILE A 56 -3.39 -4.03 15.61
CA ILE A 56 -2.63 -3.33 14.57
C ILE A 56 -2.34 -1.88 14.97
N LEU A 57 -3.33 -1.15 15.49
CA LEU A 57 -3.14 0.21 15.99
C LEU A 57 -2.10 0.25 17.11
N LEU A 58 -2.20 -0.66 18.07
CA LEU A 58 -1.22 -0.79 19.16
C LEU A 58 0.16 -1.12 18.62
N PHE A 59 0.27 -2.05 17.66
CA PHE A 59 1.54 -2.40 17.02
C PHE A 59 2.16 -1.19 16.29
N LEU A 60 1.36 -0.40 15.56
CA LEU A 60 1.84 0.80 14.87
C LEU A 60 2.50 1.77 15.84
N ILE A 61 1.88 1.99 17.00
CA ILE A 61 2.40 2.88 18.05
C ILE A 61 3.60 2.22 18.75
N ALA A 62 3.45 1.02 19.31
CA ALA A 62 4.45 0.35 20.14
C ALA A 62 5.74 0.01 19.38
N SER A 63 5.64 -0.23 18.07
CA SER A 63 6.79 -0.56 17.21
C SER A 63 7.71 0.63 16.93
N GLU A 64 7.33 1.84 17.33
CA GLU A 64 8.22 3.00 17.29
C GLU A 64 9.38 2.87 18.26
N ARG A 65 10.56 3.33 17.80
CA ARG A 65 11.84 3.10 18.50
C ARG A 65 12.00 3.91 19.78
N SER A 66 11.36 5.08 19.87
CA SER A 66 11.54 6.04 20.96
C SER A 66 10.19 6.37 21.58
N TYR A 67 10.17 6.59 22.89
CA TYR A 67 8.97 7.01 23.62
C TYR A 67 8.31 8.24 23.00
N TYR A 68 9.09 9.27 22.64
CA TYR A 68 8.58 10.46 21.96
C TYR A 68 7.93 10.14 20.61
N ARG A 69 8.53 9.21 19.83
CA ARG A 69 7.93 8.76 18.56
C ARG A 69 6.65 7.98 18.75
N ARG A 70 6.49 7.26 19.87
CA ARG A 70 5.22 6.60 20.21
C ARG A 70 4.11 7.63 20.44
N ILE A 71 4.41 8.71 21.17
CA ILE A 71 3.47 9.82 21.38
C ILE A 71 3.11 10.47 20.04
N TYR A 72 4.10 10.80 19.20
CA TYR A 72 3.82 11.36 17.87
C TYR A 72 3.04 10.39 16.97
N ALA A 73 3.35 9.09 16.99
CA ALA A 73 2.61 8.09 16.25
C ALA A 73 1.15 7.99 16.72
N MET A 74 0.91 8.04 18.04
CA MET A 74 -0.43 8.07 18.61
C MET A 74 -1.19 9.33 18.17
N PHE A 75 -0.54 10.49 18.22
CA PHE A 75 -1.11 11.74 17.73
C PHE A 75 -1.48 11.69 16.25
N ILE A 76 -0.60 11.15 15.40
CA ILE A 76 -0.87 10.98 13.95
C ILE A 76 -2.00 9.99 13.71
N VAL A 77 -2.05 8.88 14.46
CA VAL A 77 -3.15 7.90 14.39
C VAL A 77 -4.48 8.56 14.74
N LEU A 78 -4.51 9.39 15.79
CA LEU A 78 -5.71 10.13 16.19
C LEU A 78 -6.14 11.14 15.13
N LEU A 79 -5.23 12.00 14.65
CA LEU A 79 -5.56 12.99 13.61
C LEU A 79 -6.05 12.33 12.32
N SER A 80 -5.33 11.31 11.83
CA SER A 80 -5.74 10.58 10.64
C SER A 80 -7.05 9.85 10.85
N GLY A 81 -7.29 9.27 12.03
CA GLY A 81 -8.53 8.61 12.41
C GLY A 81 -9.72 9.57 12.43
N ILE A 82 -9.56 10.77 13.00
CA ILE A 82 -10.60 11.82 12.98
C ILE A 82 -10.93 12.20 11.54
N LEU A 83 -9.93 12.43 10.69
CA LEU A 83 -10.15 12.66 9.26
C LEU A 83 -10.91 11.49 8.62
N GLY A 84 -10.57 10.25 9.00
CA GLY A 84 -11.26 9.05 8.58
C GLY A 84 -12.74 9.03 8.93
N ILE A 85 -13.10 9.41 10.16
CA ILE A 85 -14.51 9.49 10.60
C ILE A 85 -15.27 10.51 9.75
N TYR A 86 -14.71 11.71 9.56
CA TYR A 86 -15.35 12.76 8.75
C TYR A 86 -15.56 12.34 7.29
N VAL A 87 -14.55 11.71 6.70
CA VAL A 87 -14.57 11.37 5.27
C VAL A 87 -15.35 10.09 4.99
N LEU A 88 -15.27 9.08 5.86
CA LEU A 88 -15.82 7.74 5.60
C LEU A 88 -17.17 7.49 6.26
N ASP A 89 -17.44 8.06 7.44
CA ASP A 89 -18.65 7.77 8.21
C ASP A 89 -19.64 8.95 8.21
N LEU A 90 -19.16 10.21 8.27
CA LEU A 90 -20.02 11.41 8.24
C LEU A 90 -20.38 11.89 6.83
N GLY A 91 -19.87 11.23 5.78
CA GLY A 91 -20.27 11.49 4.39
C GLY A 91 -19.81 12.84 3.83
N PHE A 92 -18.68 13.39 4.29
CA PHE A 92 -18.13 14.62 3.69
C PHE A 92 -17.82 14.46 2.19
N LEU A 93 -17.43 13.24 1.79
CA LEU A 93 -17.27 12.80 0.40
C LEU A 93 -18.06 11.50 0.17
N ASP A 94 -18.45 11.27 -1.09
CA ASP A 94 -19.02 9.99 -1.50
C ASP A 94 -18.01 8.86 -1.27
N GLN A 95 -18.48 7.72 -0.76
CA GLN A 95 -17.63 6.59 -0.37
C GLN A 95 -16.73 6.09 -1.50
N ASP A 96 -17.24 6.11 -2.74
CA ASP A 96 -16.53 5.64 -3.93
C ASP A 96 -15.35 6.55 -4.33
N THR A 97 -15.40 7.83 -3.94
CA THR A 97 -14.38 8.82 -4.30
C THR A 97 -13.49 9.22 -3.14
N ALA A 98 -13.93 8.97 -1.90
CA ALA A 98 -13.27 9.38 -0.66
C ALA A 98 -11.82 8.91 -0.48
N LEU A 99 -11.50 7.69 -0.94
CA LEU A 99 -10.17 7.09 -0.74
C LEU A 99 -9.07 7.77 -1.56
N PHE A 100 -9.38 8.23 -2.77
CA PHE A 100 -8.39 8.79 -3.69
C PHE A 100 -7.74 10.09 -3.16
N PRO A 101 -8.48 11.16 -2.81
CA PRO A 101 -7.89 12.38 -2.25
C PRO A 101 -7.20 12.12 -0.91
N SER A 102 -7.80 11.27 -0.07
CA SER A 102 -7.26 10.93 1.25
C SER A 102 -5.90 10.24 1.15
N PHE A 103 -5.74 9.24 0.28
CA PHE A 103 -4.46 8.54 0.13
C PHE A 103 -3.42 9.34 -0.65
N VAL A 104 -3.84 10.17 -1.61
CA VAL A 104 -2.91 11.11 -2.23
C VAL A 104 -2.36 12.07 -1.19
N GLY A 105 -3.21 12.68 -0.37
CA GLY A 105 -2.77 13.58 0.71
C GLY A 105 -1.99 12.88 1.83
N LEU A 106 -2.43 11.73 2.35
CA LEU A 106 -1.77 11.08 3.48
C LEU A 106 -0.42 10.44 3.13
N PHE A 107 -0.24 9.98 1.88
CA PHE A 107 0.91 9.17 1.50
C PHE A 107 1.67 9.70 0.29
N THR A 108 0.99 9.99 -0.82
CA THR A 108 1.65 10.31 -2.10
C THR A 108 2.25 11.70 -2.11
N ALA A 109 1.43 12.73 -1.88
CA ALA A 109 1.85 14.12 -1.94
C ALA A 109 2.96 14.47 -0.93
N PRO A 110 2.90 14.07 0.37
CA PRO A 110 3.99 14.27 1.31
C PRO A 110 5.29 13.62 0.84
N THR A 111 5.20 12.44 0.21
CA THR A 111 6.38 11.73 -0.31
C THR A 111 7.02 12.49 -1.46
N ILE A 112 6.21 12.97 -2.41
CA ILE A 112 6.71 13.71 -3.56
C ILE A 112 7.29 15.05 -3.11
N ILE A 113 6.59 15.79 -2.24
CA ILE A 113 7.05 17.08 -1.69
C ILE A 113 8.36 16.89 -0.93
N HIS A 114 8.40 15.97 0.04
CA HIS A 114 9.63 15.68 0.78
C HIS A 114 10.75 15.27 -0.18
N SER A 115 10.43 14.47 -1.20
CA SER A 115 11.42 14.10 -2.20
C SER A 115 11.97 15.32 -2.92
N VAL A 116 11.14 16.25 -3.39
CA VAL A 116 11.61 17.46 -4.08
C VAL A 116 12.49 18.32 -3.18
N LEU A 117 12.10 18.48 -1.91
CA LEU A 117 12.84 19.27 -0.93
C LEU A 117 14.21 18.67 -0.56
N THR A 118 14.34 17.35 -0.66
CA THR A 118 15.55 16.61 -0.25
C THR A 118 16.36 16.05 -1.41
N SER A 119 15.88 16.18 -2.65
CA SER A 119 16.58 15.63 -3.81
C SER A 119 17.67 16.58 -4.29
N GLY A 120 18.90 16.08 -4.29
CA GLY A 120 19.99 16.66 -5.10
C GLY A 120 19.88 16.23 -6.57
N LYS A 121 20.86 16.64 -7.40
CA LYS A 121 20.95 16.18 -8.80
C LYS A 121 20.99 14.65 -8.84
N VAL A 122 20.15 14.04 -9.69
CA VAL A 122 20.14 12.59 -9.90
C VAL A 122 21.44 12.20 -10.61
N PRO A 123 22.29 11.36 -10.00
CA PRO A 123 23.56 10.98 -10.62
C PRO A 123 23.34 9.98 -11.77
N ARG A 124 24.37 9.81 -12.59
CA ARG A 124 24.43 8.77 -13.62
C ARG A 124 24.15 7.39 -13.02
N GLN A 125 23.29 6.62 -13.68
CA GLN A 125 22.85 5.31 -13.18
C GLN A 125 23.73 4.17 -13.69
N ILE A 126 23.91 3.15 -12.84
CA ILE A 126 24.68 1.94 -13.08
C ILE A 126 23.71 0.78 -13.33
N ILE A 127 23.84 0.09 -14.47
CA ILE A 127 22.95 -1.01 -14.89
C ILE A 127 23.30 -2.33 -14.18
N ARG A 128 24.41 -2.39 -13.43
CA ARG A 128 24.85 -3.60 -12.76
C ARG A 128 23.94 -3.98 -11.59
N VAL A 129 23.36 -5.17 -11.67
CA VAL A 129 22.54 -5.77 -10.60
C VAL A 129 23.40 -6.75 -9.81
N ARG A 130 23.39 -6.64 -8.47
CA ARG A 130 24.06 -7.58 -7.57
C ARG A 130 23.14 -7.97 -6.42
N THR A 131 22.79 -9.24 -6.30
CA THR A 131 22.00 -9.75 -5.19
C THR A 131 22.38 -11.18 -4.84
N ARG A 132 22.20 -11.56 -3.57
CA ARG A 132 22.46 -12.93 -3.11
C ARG A 132 21.18 -13.74 -3.27
N ARG A 133 21.28 -14.99 -3.73
CA ARG A 133 20.12 -15.91 -3.82
C ARG A 133 19.33 -16.01 -2.51
N LYS A 134 20.04 -16.01 -1.38
CA LYS A 134 19.46 -16.01 -0.03
C LYS A 134 18.61 -14.78 0.27
N GLU A 135 19.01 -13.60 -0.19
CA GLU A 135 18.25 -12.36 -0.03
C GLU A 135 16.99 -12.37 -0.91
N LEU A 136 17.10 -12.89 -2.13
CA LEU A 136 15.95 -13.08 -3.03
C LEU A 136 14.91 -14.04 -2.43
N MET A 137 15.34 -15.22 -2.00
CA MET A 137 14.42 -16.25 -1.49
C MET A 137 13.76 -15.81 -0.18
N ARG A 138 14.55 -15.31 0.78
CA ARG A 138 14.01 -14.80 2.04
C ARG A 138 13.08 -13.61 1.84
N GLY A 139 13.46 -12.69 0.96
CA GLY A 139 12.66 -11.53 0.63
C GLY A 139 11.31 -11.93 0.03
N SER A 140 11.31 -12.88 -0.90
CA SER A 140 10.10 -13.33 -1.61
C SER A 140 9.19 -14.21 -0.75
N LEU A 141 9.75 -15.07 0.11
CA LEU A 141 8.96 -15.80 1.11
C LEU A 141 8.28 -14.83 2.09
N ALA A 142 9.05 -13.90 2.66
CA ALA A 142 8.49 -12.88 3.54
C ALA A 142 7.46 -12.02 2.81
N GLY A 143 7.72 -11.69 1.54
CA GLY A 143 6.81 -10.91 0.71
C GLY A 143 5.51 -11.63 0.40
N THR A 144 5.56 -12.92 0.13
CA THR A 144 4.38 -13.75 -0.12
C THR A 144 3.49 -13.81 1.12
N VAL A 145 4.06 -14.11 2.28
CA VAL A 145 3.31 -14.18 3.55
C VAL A 145 2.74 -12.81 3.92
N ALA A 146 3.54 -11.75 3.83
CA ALA A 146 3.05 -10.41 4.12
C ALA A 146 2.00 -9.94 3.09
N GLY A 147 2.09 -10.34 1.83
CA GLY A 147 1.08 -10.08 0.80
C GLY A 147 -0.23 -10.79 1.07
N ILE A 148 -0.21 -12.04 1.55
CA ILE A 148 -1.41 -12.74 2.04
C ILE A 148 -2.05 -11.93 3.17
N ILE A 149 -1.27 -11.54 4.18
CA ILE A 149 -1.78 -10.78 5.33
C ILE A 149 -2.41 -9.45 4.85
N SER A 150 -1.71 -8.72 3.98
CA SER A 150 -2.18 -7.43 3.45
C SER A 150 -3.43 -7.57 2.58
N GLY A 151 -3.52 -8.65 1.79
CA GLY A 151 -4.65 -8.90 0.89
C GLY A 151 -5.91 -9.38 1.61
N VAL A 152 -5.77 -9.96 2.81
CA VAL A 152 -6.90 -10.51 3.59
C VAL A 152 -7.37 -9.54 4.67
N ILE A 153 -6.45 -8.94 5.41
CA ILE A 153 -6.79 -8.13 6.58
C ILE A 153 -7.07 -6.68 6.17
N PRO A 154 -8.27 -6.14 6.45
CA PRO A 154 -8.61 -4.75 6.12
C PRO A 154 -7.67 -3.76 6.81
N GLY A 155 -7.28 -2.71 6.07
CA GLY A 155 -6.47 -1.61 6.59
C GLY A 155 -4.97 -1.95 6.81
N VAL A 156 -4.55 -3.19 6.57
CA VAL A 156 -3.13 -3.55 6.57
C VAL A 156 -2.54 -3.20 5.22
N SER A 157 -1.65 -2.21 5.19
CA SER A 157 -0.87 -1.88 3.99
C SER A 157 0.36 -2.78 3.84
N PRO A 158 0.97 -2.83 2.64
CA PRO A 158 2.22 -3.54 2.42
C PRO A 158 3.34 -3.20 3.40
N SER A 159 3.41 -1.94 3.81
CA SER A 159 4.42 -1.48 4.77
C SER A 159 4.16 -2.01 6.18
N ILE A 160 2.89 -2.13 6.57
CA ILE A 160 2.47 -2.69 7.87
C ILE A 160 2.73 -4.19 7.86
N ALA A 161 2.29 -4.90 6.82
CA ALA A 161 2.51 -6.33 6.68
C ALA A 161 4.00 -6.70 6.65
N ALA A 162 4.83 -5.95 5.92
CA ALA A 162 6.28 -6.12 5.95
C ALA A 162 6.86 -5.98 7.37
N GLY A 163 6.35 -5.00 8.13
CA GLY A 163 6.75 -4.75 9.51
C GLY A 163 6.38 -5.86 10.49
N LEU A 164 5.23 -6.52 10.27
CA LEU A 164 4.73 -7.64 11.09
C LEU A 164 5.57 -8.91 10.90
N ILE A 165 5.93 -9.23 9.65
CA ILE A 165 6.68 -10.45 9.35
C ILE A 165 8.15 -10.32 9.74
N ARG A 166 8.85 -9.30 9.22
CA ARG A 166 10.27 -9.15 9.52
C ARG A 166 10.80 -7.77 9.21
N LYS A 167 11.45 -7.17 10.20
CA LYS A 167 12.28 -5.97 10.01
C LYS A 167 13.56 -6.35 9.25
N SER A 168 13.51 -6.31 7.92
CA SER A 168 14.71 -6.48 7.11
C SER A 168 15.74 -5.40 7.47
N ARG A 169 16.96 -5.81 7.81
CA ARG A 169 18.10 -4.90 8.02
C ARG A 169 18.83 -4.59 6.71
N ASN A 170 18.46 -5.25 5.62
CA ASN A 170 19.09 -5.11 4.31
C ASN A 170 18.10 -4.48 3.31
N GLU A 171 18.47 -3.33 2.76
CA GLU A 171 17.66 -2.58 1.78
C GLU A 171 17.31 -3.39 0.53
N ARG A 172 18.21 -4.26 0.06
CA ARG A 172 17.95 -5.10 -1.13
C ARG A 172 16.85 -6.09 -0.86
N GLU A 173 16.97 -6.79 0.26
CA GLU A 173 15.97 -7.76 0.71
C GLU A 173 14.63 -7.07 0.98
N TYR A 174 14.64 -5.87 1.55
CA TYR A 174 13.42 -5.08 1.73
C TYR A 174 12.73 -4.77 0.39
N LEU A 175 13.47 -4.41 -0.66
CA LEU A 175 12.89 -4.17 -1.99
C LEU A 175 12.30 -5.43 -2.62
N VAL A 176 12.96 -6.58 -2.45
CA VAL A 176 12.43 -7.88 -2.87
C VAL A 176 11.13 -8.17 -2.12
N THR A 177 11.12 -7.97 -0.80
CA THR A 177 9.92 -8.17 0.02
C THR A 177 8.78 -7.27 -0.43
N ILE A 178 8.98 -5.96 -0.60
CA ILE A 178 7.91 -5.05 -1.01
C ILE A 178 7.36 -5.40 -2.40
N GLY A 179 8.22 -5.77 -3.35
CA GLY A 179 7.75 -6.25 -4.66
C GLY A 179 6.91 -7.52 -4.56
N GLY A 180 7.35 -8.45 -3.71
CA GLY A 180 6.60 -9.66 -3.41
C GLY A 180 5.25 -9.41 -2.74
N ILE A 181 5.20 -8.49 -1.77
CA ILE A 181 3.96 -8.12 -1.06
C ILE A 181 2.92 -7.60 -2.03
N ASN A 182 3.24 -6.58 -2.83
CA ASN A 182 2.27 -5.96 -3.73
C ASN A 182 1.70 -6.98 -4.74
N THR A 183 2.53 -7.94 -5.17
CA THR A 183 2.12 -8.95 -6.18
C THR A 183 1.26 -10.03 -5.55
N ALA A 184 1.67 -10.55 -4.40
CA ALA A 184 0.88 -11.52 -3.64
C ALA A 184 -0.44 -10.90 -3.15
N GLU A 185 -0.41 -9.67 -2.63
CA GLU A 185 -1.61 -8.91 -2.23
C GLU A 185 -2.60 -8.79 -3.39
N ALA A 186 -2.15 -8.38 -4.58
CA ALA A 186 -3.02 -8.28 -5.75
C ALA A 186 -3.66 -9.63 -6.11
N MET A 187 -2.88 -10.72 -6.07
CA MET A 187 -3.38 -12.06 -6.35
C MET A 187 -4.40 -12.51 -5.31
N TYR A 188 -4.09 -12.39 -4.01
CA TYR A 188 -4.97 -12.83 -2.94
C TYR A 188 -6.18 -11.91 -2.74
N ALA A 189 -6.12 -10.64 -3.13
CA ALA A 189 -7.29 -9.78 -3.22
C ALA A 189 -8.30 -10.28 -4.28
N MET A 190 -7.83 -10.85 -5.39
CA MET A 190 -8.71 -11.51 -6.38
C MET A 190 -9.29 -12.82 -5.82
N VAL A 191 -8.50 -13.58 -5.05
CA VAL A 191 -8.99 -14.80 -4.38
C VAL A 191 -10.07 -14.46 -3.34
N MET A 192 -9.88 -13.40 -2.56
CA MET A 192 -10.88 -12.86 -1.63
C MET A 192 -12.16 -12.44 -2.35
N LEU A 193 -12.02 -11.79 -3.51
CA LEU A 193 -13.17 -11.40 -4.32
C LEU A 193 -13.92 -12.63 -4.85
N TYR A 194 -13.22 -13.64 -5.36
CA TYR A 194 -13.82 -14.87 -5.88
C TYR A 194 -14.55 -15.67 -4.78
N LEU A 195 -13.89 -15.93 -3.66
CA LEU A 195 -14.44 -16.82 -2.63
C LEU A 195 -15.47 -16.15 -1.71
N LEU A 196 -15.31 -14.85 -1.43
CA LEU A 196 -16.08 -14.16 -0.39
C LEU A 196 -16.83 -12.93 -0.92
N GLY A 197 -16.68 -12.58 -2.20
CA GLY A 197 -17.24 -11.35 -2.77
C GLY A 197 -16.64 -10.07 -2.16
N ALA A 198 -15.55 -10.18 -1.41
CA ALA A 198 -14.97 -9.09 -0.63
C ALA A 198 -13.95 -8.30 -1.46
N THR A 199 -14.16 -7.00 -1.59
CA THR A 199 -13.24 -6.09 -2.30
C THR A 199 -12.17 -5.58 -1.34
N ARG A 200 -10.94 -6.04 -1.52
CA ARG A 200 -9.79 -5.64 -0.69
C ARG A 200 -8.75 -4.79 -1.43
N SER A 201 -8.96 -4.52 -2.72
CA SER A 201 -8.11 -3.65 -3.54
C SER A 201 -8.93 -2.91 -4.59
N GLY A 202 -8.40 -1.80 -5.12
CA GLY A 202 -9.03 -1.02 -6.19
C GLY A 202 -9.33 -1.85 -7.45
N PRO A 203 -8.36 -2.62 -7.99
CA PRO A 203 -8.62 -3.50 -9.13
C PRO A 203 -9.69 -4.56 -8.87
N ALA A 204 -9.75 -5.12 -7.65
CA ALA A 204 -10.81 -6.06 -7.27
C ALA A 204 -12.19 -5.39 -7.24
N ALA A 205 -12.27 -4.15 -6.73
CA ALA A 205 -13.52 -3.37 -6.77
C ALA A 205 -13.98 -3.08 -8.20
N ALA A 206 -13.05 -2.73 -9.10
CA ALA A 206 -13.35 -2.53 -10.52
C ALA A 206 -13.81 -3.83 -11.22
N LEU A 207 -13.20 -4.98 -10.89
CA LEU A 207 -13.68 -6.26 -11.43
C LEU A 207 -15.10 -6.58 -10.94
N LYS A 208 -15.40 -6.31 -9.67
CA LYS A 208 -16.73 -6.52 -9.08
C LYS A 208 -17.82 -5.66 -9.72
N SER A 209 -17.49 -4.46 -10.21
CA SER A 209 -18.47 -3.62 -10.91
C SER A 209 -18.74 -4.08 -12.35
N ILE A 210 -17.81 -4.82 -12.95
CA ILE A 210 -17.93 -5.34 -14.32
C ILE A 210 -18.62 -6.71 -14.33
N PHE A 211 -18.23 -7.60 -13.43
CA PHE A 211 -18.72 -8.98 -13.37
C PHE A 211 -19.72 -9.15 -12.22
N ARG A 212 -20.94 -9.58 -12.55
CA ARG A 212 -21.99 -9.88 -11.55
C ARG A 212 -21.71 -11.18 -10.80
N ASP A 213 -21.33 -12.24 -11.53
CA ASP A 213 -21.05 -13.55 -10.98
C ASP A 213 -19.60 -13.97 -11.26
N PHE A 214 -18.92 -14.46 -10.23
CA PHE A 214 -17.56 -14.97 -10.33
C PHE A 214 -17.57 -16.50 -10.41
N SER A 215 -17.66 -17.02 -11.63
CA SER A 215 -17.59 -18.46 -11.89
C SER A 215 -16.17 -19.01 -11.72
N GLY A 216 -16.04 -20.33 -11.55
CA GLY A 216 -14.73 -21.00 -11.50
C GLY A 216 -13.91 -20.78 -12.78
N ASP A 217 -14.56 -20.74 -13.93
CA ASP A 217 -13.89 -20.46 -15.22
C ASP A 217 -13.31 -19.05 -15.26
N LEU A 218 -14.10 -18.05 -14.81
CA LEU A 218 -13.61 -16.66 -14.71
C LEU A 218 -12.43 -16.58 -13.74
N PHE A 219 -12.47 -17.29 -12.62
CA PHE A 219 -11.35 -17.34 -11.68
C PHE A 219 -10.08 -17.90 -12.30
N VAL A 220 -10.17 -19.00 -13.07
CA VAL A 220 -9.02 -19.56 -13.81
C VAL A 220 -8.48 -18.55 -14.82
N VAL A 221 -9.36 -17.83 -15.53
CA VAL A 221 -8.97 -16.75 -16.45
C VAL A 221 -8.27 -15.60 -15.70
N LEU A 222 -8.76 -15.21 -14.52
CA LEU A 222 -8.13 -14.15 -13.71
C LEU A 222 -6.74 -14.55 -13.21
N ILE A 223 -6.54 -15.80 -12.78
CA ILE A 223 -5.21 -16.30 -12.42
C ILE A 223 -4.29 -16.37 -13.65
N GLY A 224 -4.79 -16.88 -14.78
CA GLY A 224 -4.04 -16.92 -16.04
C GLY A 224 -3.62 -15.53 -16.52
N THR A 225 -4.53 -14.56 -16.49
CA THR A 225 -4.23 -13.17 -16.84
C THR A 225 -3.24 -12.52 -15.86
N ALA A 226 -3.32 -12.81 -14.56
CA ALA A 226 -2.32 -12.36 -13.59
C ALA A 226 -0.92 -12.90 -13.90
N LEU A 227 -0.80 -14.17 -14.31
CA LEU A 227 0.48 -14.79 -14.70
C LEU A 227 1.05 -14.16 -15.98
N VAL A 228 0.23 -14.06 -17.03
CA VAL A 228 0.64 -13.48 -18.32
C VAL A 228 1.00 -12.01 -18.16
N SER A 229 0.15 -11.22 -17.51
CA SER A 229 0.40 -9.80 -17.27
C SER A 229 1.60 -9.57 -16.37
N GLY A 230 1.77 -10.36 -15.30
CA GLY A 230 2.93 -10.27 -14.40
C GLY A 230 4.26 -10.58 -15.13
N GLY A 231 4.26 -11.61 -15.98
CA GLY A 231 5.40 -11.97 -16.82
C GLY A 231 5.76 -10.86 -17.82
N LEU A 232 4.78 -10.41 -18.61
CA LEU A 232 4.96 -9.35 -19.60
C LEU A 232 5.36 -8.02 -18.96
N ALA A 233 4.69 -7.62 -17.88
CA ALA A 233 5.00 -6.40 -17.13
C ALA A 233 6.43 -6.44 -16.59
N THR A 234 6.92 -7.60 -16.15
CA THR A 234 8.30 -7.71 -15.67
C THR A 234 9.31 -7.54 -16.80
N ILE A 235 9.10 -8.17 -17.95
CA ILE A 235 9.98 -8.01 -19.12
C ILE A 235 9.99 -6.53 -19.55
N LEU A 236 8.82 -5.93 -19.68
CA LEU A 236 8.66 -4.54 -20.08
C LEU A 236 9.31 -3.59 -19.06
N ALA A 237 9.07 -3.79 -17.76
CA ALA A 237 9.63 -2.96 -16.70
C ALA A 237 11.17 -3.08 -16.61
N MET A 238 11.75 -4.26 -16.84
CA MET A 238 13.20 -4.42 -16.92
C MET A 238 13.78 -3.63 -18.09
N PHE A 239 13.15 -3.71 -19.27
CA PHE A 239 13.55 -2.98 -20.46
C PHE A 239 13.44 -1.46 -20.28
N LEU A 240 12.28 -0.99 -19.82
CA LEU A 240 12.03 0.43 -19.52
C LEU A 240 13.00 0.95 -18.46
N SER A 241 13.24 0.19 -17.39
CA SER A 241 14.18 0.58 -16.32
C SER A 241 15.60 0.78 -16.85
N ARG A 242 16.06 -0.07 -17.77
CA ARG A 242 17.38 0.09 -18.41
C ARG A 242 17.44 1.34 -19.27
N LYS A 243 16.43 1.58 -20.13
CA LYS A 243 16.36 2.80 -20.95
C LYS A 243 16.24 4.06 -20.10
N PHE A 244 15.40 4.03 -19.07
CA PHE A 244 15.19 5.18 -18.20
C PHE A 244 16.45 5.52 -17.40
N SER A 245 17.27 4.53 -17.07
CA SER A 245 18.54 4.76 -16.35
C SER A 245 19.53 5.65 -17.10
N SER A 246 19.53 5.66 -18.43
CA SER A 246 20.37 6.57 -19.22
C SER A 246 19.73 7.95 -19.44
N PHE A 247 18.40 8.03 -19.33
CA PHE A 247 17.65 9.27 -19.58
C PHE A 247 17.40 10.09 -18.30
N VAL A 248 17.27 9.43 -17.14
CA VAL A 248 16.86 10.05 -15.88
C VAL A 248 17.80 11.15 -15.39
N GLU A 249 19.09 11.09 -15.75
CA GLU A 249 20.08 12.13 -15.44
C GLU A 249 19.74 13.48 -16.10
N LYS A 250 19.10 13.45 -17.27
CA LYS A 250 18.73 14.65 -18.04
C LYS A 250 17.38 15.24 -17.63
N ILE A 251 16.62 14.52 -16.81
CA ILE A 251 15.27 14.93 -16.42
C ILE A 251 15.37 15.88 -15.22
N ASN A 252 14.67 17.02 -15.31
CA ASN A 252 14.42 17.83 -14.14
C ASN A 252 13.42 17.13 -13.22
N TYR A 253 13.95 16.44 -12.20
CA TYR A 253 13.15 15.67 -11.24
C TYR A 253 12.06 16.53 -10.56
N ARG A 254 12.36 17.81 -10.29
CA ARG A 254 11.41 18.74 -9.68
C ARG A 254 10.23 19.04 -10.60
N LEU A 255 10.48 19.24 -11.90
CA LEU A 255 9.43 19.46 -12.89
C LEU A 255 8.50 18.24 -12.97
N VAL A 256 9.07 17.02 -13.02
CA VAL A 256 8.28 15.78 -13.04
C VAL A 256 7.43 15.65 -11.77
N ALA A 257 8.03 15.88 -10.60
CA ALA A 257 7.33 15.80 -9.33
C ALA A 257 6.16 16.80 -9.24
N ILE A 258 6.38 18.05 -9.65
CA ILE A 258 5.32 19.08 -9.69
C ILE A 258 4.23 18.68 -10.69
N SER A 259 4.61 18.17 -11.86
CA SER A 259 3.64 17.73 -12.88
C SER A 259 2.77 16.57 -12.36
N VAL A 260 3.36 15.63 -11.63
CA VAL A 260 2.63 14.52 -11.00
C VAL A 260 1.67 15.03 -9.92
N LEU A 261 2.11 15.93 -9.04
CA LEU A 261 1.24 16.53 -8.02
C LEU A 261 0.07 17.27 -8.68
N PHE A 262 0.36 18.14 -9.66
CA PHE A 262 -0.68 18.88 -10.38
C PHE A 262 -1.66 17.93 -11.08
N GLY A 263 -1.17 16.88 -11.73
CA GLY A 263 -2.01 15.87 -12.37
C GLY A 263 -2.90 15.12 -11.38
N LEU A 264 -2.37 14.73 -10.21
CA LEU A 264 -3.13 14.08 -9.15
C LEU A 264 -4.20 15.00 -8.57
N SER A 265 -3.85 16.23 -8.19
CA SER A 265 -4.82 17.20 -7.66
C SER A 265 -5.87 17.57 -8.73
N SER A 266 -5.49 17.68 -10.01
CA SER A 266 -6.46 17.89 -11.09
C SER A 266 -7.42 16.72 -11.23
N ALA A 267 -6.93 15.48 -11.17
CA ALA A 267 -7.79 14.29 -11.20
C ALA A 267 -8.72 14.24 -9.98
N ILE A 268 -8.23 14.60 -8.80
CA ILE A 268 -9.05 14.71 -7.57
C ILE A 268 -10.15 15.76 -7.75
N PHE A 269 -9.83 16.93 -8.30
CA PHE A 269 -10.81 17.97 -8.57
C PHE A 269 -11.88 17.49 -9.56
N LEU A 270 -11.51 16.77 -10.61
CA LEU A 270 -12.45 16.26 -11.60
C LEU A 270 -13.37 15.16 -11.05
N ILE A 271 -12.87 14.31 -10.15
CA ILE A 271 -13.62 13.17 -9.60
C ILE A 271 -14.45 13.57 -8.36
N SER A 272 -13.89 14.37 -7.46
CA SER A 272 -14.45 14.66 -6.13
C SER A 272 -14.74 16.16 -5.91
N GLY A 273 -14.50 17.00 -6.91
CA GLY A 273 -14.73 18.44 -6.83
C GLY A 273 -13.82 19.15 -5.81
N VAL A 274 -14.28 20.34 -5.39
CA VAL A 274 -13.59 21.17 -4.39
C VAL A 274 -13.46 20.44 -3.04
N ARG A 275 -14.46 19.65 -2.65
CA ARG A 275 -14.43 18.87 -1.40
C ARG A 275 -13.27 17.87 -1.40
N GLY A 276 -13.00 17.24 -2.54
CA GLY A 276 -11.85 16.34 -2.71
C GLY A 276 -10.51 17.05 -2.45
N ILE A 277 -10.36 18.27 -2.97
CA ILE A 277 -9.14 19.07 -2.76
C ILE A 277 -8.98 19.48 -1.28
N LEU A 278 -10.06 19.82 -0.59
CA LEU A 278 -10.02 20.12 0.85
C LEU A 278 -9.54 18.90 1.66
N VAL A 279 -10.04 17.71 1.32
CA VAL A 279 -9.58 16.45 1.93
C VAL A 279 -8.11 16.19 1.60
N GLU A 280 -7.69 16.35 0.35
CA GLU A 280 -6.29 16.18 -0.07
C GLU A 280 -5.34 17.10 0.72
N ILE A 281 -5.68 18.39 0.86
CA ILE A 281 -4.86 19.38 1.59
C ILE A 281 -4.78 19.04 3.08
N THR A 282 -5.91 18.67 3.70
CA THR A 282 -5.96 18.29 5.11
C THR A 282 -5.16 17.02 5.36
N ALA A 283 -5.36 16.01 4.51
CA ALA A 283 -4.60 14.77 4.50
C ALA A 283 -3.10 15.01 4.28
N LEU A 284 -2.72 15.95 3.41
CA LEU A 284 -1.33 16.36 3.19
C LEU A 284 -0.69 16.92 4.46
N GLY A 285 -1.40 17.80 5.19
CA GLY A 285 -0.94 18.31 6.48
C GLY A 285 -0.60 17.18 7.46
N ILE A 286 -1.49 16.19 7.58
CA ILE A 286 -1.29 15.02 8.44
C ILE A 286 -0.16 14.12 7.91
N GLY A 287 -0.12 13.87 6.60
CA GLY A 287 0.84 12.98 5.95
C GLY A 287 2.29 13.47 5.98
N ILE A 288 2.51 14.77 6.18
CA ILE A 288 3.85 15.35 6.41
C ILE A 288 4.36 15.05 7.82
N LEU A 289 3.49 14.97 8.83
CA LEU A 289 3.88 14.75 10.23
C LEU A 289 4.76 13.51 10.48
N PRO A 290 4.47 12.29 9.95
CA PRO A 290 5.35 11.14 10.16
C PRO A 290 6.74 11.35 9.57
N ILE A 291 6.86 12.12 8.48
CA ILE A 291 8.15 12.45 7.88
C ILE A 291 8.93 13.39 8.80
N TYR A 292 8.27 14.44 9.30
CA TYR A 292 8.86 15.43 10.19
C TYR A 292 9.28 14.85 11.54
N PHE A 293 8.42 14.07 12.19
CA PHE A 293 8.70 13.44 13.49
C PHE A 293 9.54 12.16 13.39
N GLY A 294 9.83 11.69 12.18
CA GLY A 294 10.59 10.46 11.94
C GLY A 294 9.86 9.20 12.41
N CYS A 295 8.52 9.23 12.39
CA CYS A 295 7.66 8.07 12.66
C CYS A 295 7.43 7.28 11.37
N ARG A 296 6.98 6.03 11.51
CA ARG A 296 6.55 5.20 10.40
C ARG A 296 5.29 5.78 9.79
N ARG A 297 5.25 5.87 8.47
CA ARG A 297 4.07 6.32 7.71
C ARG A 297 2.82 5.47 7.95
N GLY A 298 2.99 4.23 8.41
CA GLY A 298 1.89 3.35 8.79
C GLY A 298 0.94 3.98 9.82
N SER A 299 1.39 4.92 10.65
CA SER A 299 0.53 5.65 11.59
C SER A 299 -0.61 6.42 10.90
N CYS A 300 -0.44 6.86 9.65
CA CYS A 300 -1.50 7.52 8.89
C CYS A 300 -2.62 6.56 8.45
N MET A 301 -2.42 5.24 8.56
CA MET A 301 -3.51 4.27 8.37
C MET A 301 -4.54 4.30 9.50
N GLY A 302 -4.33 5.10 10.56
CA GLY A 302 -5.40 5.46 11.49
C GLY A 302 -6.66 5.94 10.76
N PHE A 303 -6.51 6.61 9.61
CA PHE A 303 -7.60 6.98 8.70
C PHE A 303 -8.58 5.85 8.36
N LEU A 304 -8.08 4.63 8.11
CA LEU A 304 -8.96 3.47 7.89
C LEU A 304 -9.23 2.71 9.19
N LEU A 305 -8.18 2.48 9.98
CA LEU A 305 -8.22 1.55 11.10
C LEU A 305 -9.12 2.05 12.23
N VAL A 306 -9.13 3.35 12.52
CA VAL A 306 -9.93 3.93 13.61
C VAL A 306 -11.43 3.86 13.31
N PRO A 307 -11.93 4.38 12.16
CA PRO A 307 -13.35 4.23 11.80
C PRO A 307 -13.81 2.77 11.80
N ILE A 308 -13.04 1.86 11.20
CA ILE A 308 -13.43 0.45 11.12
C ILE A 308 -13.46 -0.20 12.51
N ALA A 309 -12.48 0.10 13.39
CA ALA A 309 -12.46 -0.41 14.75
C ALA A 309 -13.62 0.15 15.59
N MET A 310 -13.98 1.41 15.41
CA MET A 310 -15.14 2.02 16.08
C MET A 310 -16.45 1.36 15.65
N ARG A 311 -16.63 1.15 14.33
CA ARG A 311 -17.79 0.43 13.78
C ARG A 311 -17.89 -0.99 14.33
N SER A 312 -16.79 -1.72 14.36
CA SER A 312 -16.79 -3.11 14.84
C SER A 312 -17.00 -3.22 16.36
N LEU A 313 -16.74 -2.16 17.12
CA LEU A 313 -17.04 -2.06 18.55
C LEU A 313 -18.46 -1.53 18.84
N GLY A 314 -19.23 -1.13 17.83
CA GLY A 314 -20.55 -0.52 18.02
C GLY A 314 -20.51 0.89 18.62
N LEU A 315 -19.37 1.58 18.56
CA LEU A 315 -19.18 2.90 19.19
C LEU A 315 -19.72 4.07 18.34
N ASN A 316 -20.20 3.79 17.13
CA ASN A 316 -20.69 4.81 16.21
C ASN A 316 -21.83 5.64 16.79
N GLU A 317 -22.78 5.00 17.47
CA GLU A 317 -23.95 5.68 18.05
C GLU A 317 -23.58 6.66 19.16
N LEU A 318 -22.43 6.44 19.82
CA LEU A 318 -21.91 7.31 20.88
C LEU A 318 -21.09 8.48 20.35
N ILE A 319 -20.30 8.24 19.29
CA ILE A 319 -19.24 9.18 18.88
C ILE A 319 -19.67 10.05 17.70
N LEU A 320 -20.46 9.54 16.75
CA LEU A 320 -20.92 10.34 15.60
C LEU A 320 -21.73 11.59 16.02
N PRO A 321 -22.57 11.58 17.07
CA PRO A 321 -23.28 12.78 17.52
C PRO A 321 -22.37 13.92 18.01
N VAL A 322 -21.12 13.63 18.39
CA VAL A 322 -20.16 14.66 18.85
C VAL A 322 -19.65 15.52 17.68
N PHE A 323 -19.79 15.02 16.45
CA PHE A 323 -19.29 15.67 15.24
C PHE A 323 -20.39 16.32 14.38
N ASN A 324 -21.67 16.19 14.78
CA ASN A 324 -22.82 16.90 14.20
C ASN A 324 -23.13 18.17 14.98
#